data_AF-A0A0F9JZJ4-F1
#
_entry.id   AF-A0A0F9JZJ4-F1
#
_cell.length_a   1.000
_cell.length_b   1.000
_cell.length_c   1.000
_cell.angle_alpha   90.00
_cell.angle_beta   90.00
_cell.angle_gamma   90.00
#
_symmetry.space_group_name_H-M   'P 1'
#
loop_
_entity.id
_entity.type
_entity.pdbx_description
1 polymer ?
#
loop_
_entity_poly.entity_id
_entity_poly.type
_entity_poly.pdbx_seq_one_letter_code
_entity_poly.pdbx_strand_id
1 'polypeptide(L)'
;MKKLLLTLIFIFIPLVCHGAVVSWTANTESDLAGYRLYTSSSSGNYTFGEGNEIAAAVANDTSLTITNIPDGGMFYVLTAFDLGDNESSPSDEFYYDPPPEQVKQITVIITQ
;
A
#
# COMPACT_ATOMS: atom_id res chain seq x y z
N MET A 1 -26.25 -34.16 35.34
CA MET A 1 -25.11 -33.23 35.28
C MET A 1 -24.89 -32.82 33.82
N LYS A 2 -25.38 -31.65 33.40
CA LYS A 2 -25.13 -31.14 32.04
C LYS A 2 -23.72 -30.55 32.03
N LYS A 3 -22.78 -31.17 31.31
CA LYS A 3 -21.43 -30.62 31.12
C LYS A 3 -21.56 -29.39 30.23
N LEU A 4 -21.31 -28.21 30.78
CA LEU A 4 -21.23 -26.95 30.03
C LEU A 4 -19.90 -26.97 29.27
N LEU A 5 -19.94 -27.07 27.94
CA LEU A 5 -18.76 -26.98 27.10
C LEU A 5 -18.53 -25.50 26.78
N LEU A 6 -17.44 -24.94 27.30
CA LEU A 6 -17.02 -23.57 27.02
C LEU A 6 -16.28 -23.58 25.67
N THR A 7 -16.93 -23.14 24.60
CA THR A 7 -16.28 -22.99 23.29
C THR A 7 -15.47 -21.69 23.30
N LEU A 8 -14.15 -21.81 23.37
CA LEU A 8 -13.24 -20.68 23.23
C LEU A 8 -13.12 -20.33 21.74
N ILE A 9 -13.77 -19.24 21.33
CA ILE A 9 -13.64 -18.69 19.97
C ILE A 9 -12.33 -17.88 19.94
N PHE A 10 -11.26 -18.46 19.40
CA PHE A 10 -10.11 -17.67 18.97
C PHE A 10 -10.47 -16.98 17.65
N ILE A 11 -10.81 -15.69 17.73
CA ILE A 11 -10.83 -14.84 16.53
C ILE A 11 -9.36 -14.60 16.16
N PHE A 12 -8.84 -15.40 15.23
CA PHE A 12 -7.59 -15.07 14.55
C PHE A 12 -7.95 -13.97 13.56
N ILE A 13 -7.78 -12.70 13.95
CA ILE A 13 -7.76 -11.61 12.97
C ILE A 13 -6.40 -11.76 12.29
N PRO A 14 -6.32 -12.25 11.04
CA PRO A 14 -5.04 -12.28 10.37
C PRO A 14 -4.57 -10.82 10.23
N LEU A 15 -3.36 -10.52 10.68
CA LEU A 15 -2.70 -9.29 10.25
C LEU A 15 -2.23 -9.55 8.81
N VAL A 16 -3.13 -9.48 7.83
CA VAL A 16 -2.69 -9.50 6.44
C VAL A 16 -2.20 -8.11 6.09
N CYS A 17 -1.03 -8.11 5.49
CA CYS A 17 -0.43 -6.92 4.91
C CYS A 17 -0.90 -6.86 3.45
N HIS A 18 -1.80 -5.92 3.12
CA HIS A 18 -2.14 -5.66 1.72
C HIS A 18 -0.96 -5.02 1.00
N GLY A 19 -0.78 -5.36 -0.27
CA GLY A 19 0.24 -4.77 -1.10
C GLY A 19 -0.20 -4.65 -2.55
N ALA A 20 0.44 -3.72 -3.26
CA ALA A 20 0.18 -3.44 -4.67
C ALA A 20 1.47 -3.05 -5.39
N VAL A 21 1.50 -3.26 -6.70
CA VAL A 21 2.56 -2.77 -7.57
C VAL A 21 2.06 -1.49 -8.24
N VAL A 22 2.80 -0.41 -8.06
CA VAL A 22 2.57 0.87 -8.76
C VAL A 22 3.56 0.94 -9.90
N SER A 23 3.09 1.23 -11.12
CA SER A 23 3.91 1.34 -12.32
C SER A 23 3.61 2.61 -13.09
N TRP A 24 4.61 3.19 -13.74
CA TRP A 24 4.50 4.45 -14.47
C TRP A 24 5.31 4.43 -15.78
N THR A 25 5.10 5.44 -16.61
CA THR A 25 5.93 5.70 -17.79
C THR A 25 7.19 6.46 -17.36
N ALA A 26 8.36 6.00 -17.80
CA ALA A 26 9.64 6.64 -17.47
C ALA A 26 9.72 8.09 -17.96
N ASN A 27 10.36 8.92 -17.15
CA ASN A 27 10.82 10.27 -17.49
C ASN A 27 12.08 10.18 -18.35
N THR A 28 12.47 11.28 -19.00
CA THR A 28 13.59 11.32 -19.97
C THR A 28 14.64 12.39 -19.66
N GLU A 29 14.47 13.11 -18.56
CA GLU A 29 15.33 14.16 -18.05
C GLU A 29 16.71 13.58 -17.70
N SER A 30 17.78 14.25 -18.14
CA SER A 30 19.16 13.74 -17.99
C SER A 30 19.67 13.75 -16.56
N ASP A 31 19.05 14.57 -15.71
CA ASP A 31 19.35 14.77 -14.30
C ASP A 31 18.34 14.08 -13.38
N LEU A 32 17.46 13.22 -13.90
CA LEU A 32 16.55 12.42 -13.11
C LEU A 32 17.34 11.53 -12.14
N ALA A 33 17.03 11.64 -10.85
CA ALA A 33 17.60 10.78 -9.81
C ALA A 33 16.66 9.63 -9.44
N GLY A 34 15.35 9.88 -9.44
CA GLY A 34 14.37 8.86 -9.12
C GLY A 34 12.96 9.39 -8.91
N TYR A 35 12.18 8.61 -8.17
CA TYR A 35 10.77 8.83 -7.91
C TYR A 35 10.44 8.65 -6.43
N ARG A 36 9.50 9.44 -5.92
CA ARG A 36 8.94 9.34 -4.57
C ARG A 36 7.43 9.17 -4.65
N LEU A 37 6.92 8.11 -4.01
CA LEU A 37 5.50 7.85 -3.88
C LEU A 37 4.99 8.33 -2.53
N TYR A 38 3.96 9.16 -2.56
CA TYR A 38 3.31 9.69 -1.37
C TYR A 38 1.92 9.10 -1.21
N THR A 39 1.42 9.11 0.02
CA THR A 39 0.06 8.65 0.34
C THR A 39 -0.68 9.64 1.22
N SER A 40 -2.01 9.59 1.17
CA SER A 40 -2.87 10.35 2.07
C SER A 40 -4.20 9.63 2.28
N SER A 41 -4.79 9.83 3.46
CA SER A 41 -6.18 9.45 3.73
C SER A 41 -7.20 10.49 3.22
N SER A 42 -6.73 11.63 2.68
CA SER A 42 -7.58 12.68 2.15
C SER A 42 -7.02 13.18 0.82
N SER A 43 -7.84 13.10 -0.23
CA SER A 43 -7.51 13.57 -1.58
C SER A 43 -6.89 14.98 -1.56
N GLY A 44 -5.79 15.14 -2.30
CA GLY A 44 -5.06 16.41 -2.45
C GLY A 44 -4.28 16.87 -1.22
N ASN A 45 -4.22 16.10 -0.13
CA ASN A 45 -3.49 16.48 1.08
C ASN A 45 -2.22 15.64 1.27
N TYR A 46 -1.09 16.11 0.74
CA TYR A 46 0.20 15.41 0.82
C TYR A 46 1.26 16.25 1.52
N THR A 47 2.17 15.58 2.21
CA THR A 47 3.43 16.16 2.68
C THR A 47 4.54 15.66 1.77
N PHE A 48 5.12 16.56 0.99
CA PHE A 48 6.19 16.26 0.03
C PHE A 48 7.57 16.50 0.64
N GLY A 49 8.61 15.95 0.00
CA GLY A 49 10.01 16.07 0.39
C GLY A 49 10.57 14.78 0.96
N GLU A 50 11.90 14.65 0.87
CA GLU A 50 12.68 13.50 1.35
C GLU A 50 12.29 13.08 2.78
N GLY A 51 12.01 11.79 2.94
CA GLY A 51 11.63 11.17 4.21
C GLY A 51 10.12 11.20 4.49
N ASN A 52 9.30 11.81 3.64
CA ASN A 52 7.84 11.77 3.74
C ASN A 52 7.21 10.76 2.76
N GLU A 53 7.98 10.23 1.82
CA GLU A 53 7.54 9.20 0.90
C GLU A 53 7.31 7.86 1.61
N ILE A 54 6.35 7.08 1.12
CA ILE A 54 6.13 5.70 1.60
C ILE A 54 6.99 4.68 0.86
N ALA A 55 7.48 5.06 -0.31
CA ALA A 55 8.37 4.26 -1.15
C ALA A 55 9.11 5.18 -2.12
N ALA A 56 10.30 4.77 -2.51
CA ALA A 56 11.11 5.45 -3.51
C ALA A 56 11.63 4.44 -4.55
N ALA A 57 11.92 4.93 -5.75
CA ALA A 57 12.50 4.17 -6.84
C ALA A 57 13.61 4.99 -7.52
N VAL A 58 14.61 4.33 -8.09
CA VAL A 58 15.71 5.04 -8.78
C VAL A 58 15.33 5.38 -10.23
N ALA A 59 16.08 6.27 -10.88
CA ALA A 59 15.75 6.82 -12.20
C ALA A 59 15.35 5.80 -13.30
N ASN A 60 15.93 4.60 -13.29
CA ASN A 60 15.65 3.56 -14.29
C ASN A 60 14.48 2.64 -13.93
N ASP A 61 13.94 2.76 -12.71
CA ASP A 61 12.78 1.98 -12.30
C ASP A 61 11.50 2.59 -12.85
N THR A 62 10.58 1.73 -13.27
CA THR A 62 9.24 2.12 -13.73
C THR A 62 8.14 1.47 -12.90
N SER A 63 8.52 0.87 -11.76
CA SER A 63 7.59 0.29 -10.82
C SER A 63 8.17 0.19 -9.42
N LEU A 64 7.32 0.23 -8.41
CA LEU A 64 7.65 -0.10 -7.03
C LEU A 64 6.51 -0.89 -6.38
N THR A 65 6.84 -1.61 -5.31
CA THR A 65 5.85 -2.33 -4.51
C THR A 65 5.54 -1.55 -3.24
N ILE A 66 4.26 -1.31 -2.96
CA ILE A 66 3.78 -0.81 -1.67
C ILE A 66 3.19 -1.97 -0.86
N THR A 67 3.34 -1.90 0.45
CA THR A 67 2.87 -2.91 1.41
C THR A 67 2.20 -2.22 2.59
N ASN A 68 1.51 -2.98 3.43
CA ASN A 68 0.76 -2.51 4.60
C ASN A 68 -0.30 -1.47 4.24
N ILE A 69 -0.95 -1.62 3.07
CA ILE A 69 -2.03 -0.73 2.67
C ILE A 69 -3.21 -0.94 3.62
N PRO A 70 -3.72 0.11 4.29
CA PRO A 70 -4.86 -0.03 5.18
C PRO A 70 -6.15 -0.39 4.44
N ASP A 71 -7.05 -1.08 5.14
CA ASP A 71 -8.44 -1.24 4.69
C ASP A 71 -9.14 0.13 4.57
N GLY A 72 -10.06 0.25 3.63
CA GLY A 72 -10.80 1.50 3.40
C GLY A 72 -10.06 2.50 2.51
N GLY A 73 -8.96 2.04 1.90
CA GLY A 73 -8.22 2.69 0.83
C GLY A 73 -7.49 3.97 1.18
N MET A 74 -6.59 4.34 0.28
CA MET A 74 -5.76 5.54 0.38
C MET A 74 -5.60 6.20 -1.00
N PHE A 75 -5.25 7.49 -0.98
CA PHE A 75 -4.86 8.26 -2.16
C PHE A 75 -3.35 8.24 -2.32
N TYR A 76 -2.88 8.28 -3.56
CA TYR A 76 -1.47 8.21 -3.89
C TYR A 76 -1.13 9.14 -5.05
N VAL A 77 0.08 9.70 -4.99
CA VAL A 77 0.71 10.47 -6.08
C VAL A 77 2.18 10.12 -6.17
N LEU A 78 2.73 10.20 -7.37
CA LEU A 78 4.16 10.02 -7.64
C LEU A 78 4.78 11.36 -8.04
N THR A 79 5.98 11.65 -7.54
CA THR A 79 6.82 12.75 -8.02
C THR A 79 8.13 12.20 -8.57
N ALA A 80 8.75 12.94 -9.47
CA ALA A 80 10.14 12.74 -9.86
C ALA A 80 11.03 13.72 -9.06
N PHE A 81 12.25 13.31 -8.75
CA PHE A 81 13.27 14.21 -8.19
C PHE A 81 14.58 14.12 -8.98
N ASP A 82 15.27 15.25 -9.09
CA ASP A 82 16.55 15.37 -9.79
C ASP A 82 17.75 15.11 -8.87
N LEU A 83 18.97 15.12 -9.43
CA LEU A 83 20.22 14.95 -8.67
C LEU A 83 20.51 16.07 -7.66
N GLY A 84 19.79 17.19 -7.72
CA GLY A 84 19.81 18.29 -6.77
C GLY A 84 18.69 18.22 -5.72
N ASP A 85 17.92 17.13 -5.69
CA ASP A 85 16.75 16.91 -4.83
C ASP A 85 15.59 17.89 -5.07
N ASN A 86 15.51 18.49 -6.26
CA ASN A 86 14.32 19.26 -6.65
C ASN A 86 13.20 18.30 -7.08
N GLU A 87 12.03 18.41 -6.47
CA GLU A 87 10.85 17.60 -6.81
C GLU A 87 9.97 18.25 -7.89
N SER A 88 9.43 17.42 -8.77
CA SER A 88 8.44 17.80 -9.77
C SER A 88 7.07 18.08 -9.14
N SER A 89 6.14 18.61 -9.95
CA SER A 89 4.71 18.48 -9.65
C SER A 89 4.31 17.00 -9.52
N PRO A 90 3.31 16.67 -8.69
CA PRO A 90 2.81 15.30 -8.58
C PRO A 90 2.14 14.82 -9.87
N SER A 91 2.11 13.50 -10.04
CA SER A 91 1.27 12.82 -11.03
C SER A 91 -0.22 13.08 -10.81
N ASP A 92 -1.04 12.58 -11.72
CA ASP A 92 -2.46 12.38 -11.42
C ASP A 92 -2.60 11.51 -10.16
N GLU A 93 -3.52 11.90 -9.28
CA GLU A 93 -3.85 11.16 -8.07
C GLU A 93 -4.65 9.91 -8.42
N PHE A 94 -4.33 8.80 -7.75
CA PHE A 94 -5.14 7.59 -7.80
C PHE A 94 -5.55 7.14 -6.40
N TYR A 95 -6.72 6.51 -6.32
CA TYR A 95 -7.24 5.89 -5.10
C TYR A 95 -7.14 4.38 -5.23
N TYR A 96 -6.67 3.71 -4.18
CA TYR A 96 -6.63 2.26 -4.11
C TYR A 96 -7.14 1.77 -2.76
N ASP A 97 -8.21 0.98 -2.81
CA ASP A 97 -8.78 0.24 -1.70
C ASP A 97 -8.55 -1.26 -1.93
N PRO A 98 -7.74 -1.92 -1.11
CA PRO A 98 -7.54 -3.37 -1.22
C PRO A 98 -8.88 -4.11 -1.15
N PRO A 99 -9.05 -5.20 -1.93
CA PRO A 99 -10.25 -6.00 -1.81
C PRO A 99 -10.37 -6.55 -0.38
N PRO A 100 -11.58 -6.59 0.22
CA PRO A 100 -11.75 -7.15 1.54
C PRO A 100 -11.24 -8.59 1.57
N GLU A 101 -10.52 -8.95 2.63
CA GLU A 101 -9.94 -10.28 2.77
C GLU A 101 -10.99 -11.39 2.60
N GLN A 102 -10.71 -12.35 1.71
CA GLN A 102 -11.48 -13.60 1.68
C GLN A 102 -10.91 -14.59 2.69
N VAL A 103 -11.29 -14.47 3.96
CA VAL A 103 -11.00 -15.51 4.94
C VAL A 103 -11.86 -16.74 4.63
N LYS A 104 -11.25 -17.75 4.00
CA LYS A 104 -11.92 -19.03 3.75
C LYS A 104 -11.94 -19.85 5.04
N GLN A 105 -12.99 -19.71 5.83
CA GLN A 105 -13.19 -20.56 7.00
C GLN A 105 -13.53 -21.99 6.54
N ILE A 106 -12.58 -22.91 6.70
CA ILE A 106 -12.82 -24.34 6.47
C ILE A 106 -13.21 -24.98 7.79
N THR A 107 -14.50 -25.27 7.96
CA THR A 107 -15.00 -26.06 9.09
C THR A 107 -14.95 -27.54 8.71
N VAL A 108 -14.07 -28.32 9.35
CA VAL A 108 -14.06 -29.78 9.23
C VAL A 108 -14.89 -30.36 10.38
N ILE A 109 -15.97 -31.07 10.07
CA ILE A 109 -16.75 -31.82 11.05
C ILE A 109 -16.15 -33.23 11.11
N ILE A 110 -15.64 -33.63 12.28
CA ILE A 110 -15.26 -35.03 12.54
C ILE A 110 -16.48 -35.73 13.13
N THR A 111 -16.99 -36.73 12.42
CA THR A 111 -18.01 -37.65 12.93
C THR A 111 -17.35 -38.91 13.49
N GLN A 112 -17.87 -39.41 14.61
CA GLN A 112 -17.57 -40.75 15.15
C GLN A 112 -18.26 -41.83 14.35
#